data_AF-A0AB39WXJ2-F1
#
_entry.id   AF-A0AB39WXJ2-F1
#
_cell.length_a   1.000
_cell.length_b   1.000
_cell.length_c   1.000
_cell.angle_alpha   90.00
_cell.angle_beta   90.00
_cell.angle_gamma   90.00
#
_symmetry.space_group_name_H-M   'P 1'
#
loop_
_entity.id
_entity.type
_entity.pdbx_description
1 polymer ?
#
loop_
_entity_poly.entity_id
_entity_poly.type
_entity_poly.pdbx_seq_one_letter_code
_entity_poly.pdbx_strand_id
1 'polypeptide(L)'
;MSKQAMKDVLDEMTKDDLVAWIRSQHFYQPKLSDVLYIRWQRQSAEVLEEMQKESRAFDAVDFKERDRLAARFNESKDPEEKLRLLELMQPYGKAVQDHIKRSQALDRKGKRVDALYEQIDVERQKESRRRSA
;
A
#
# COMPACT_ATOMS: atom_id res chain seq x y z
N MET A 1 -23.83 -27.38 -23.57
CA MET A 1 -23.67 -26.01 -23.05
C MET A 1 -23.67 -26.09 -21.52
N SER A 2 -22.50 -26.19 -20.89
CA SER A 2 -22.41 -26.19 -19.43
C SER A 2 -22.84 -24.80 -18.94
N LYS A 3 -23.91 -24.73 -18.14
CA LYS A 3 -24.23 -23.52 -17.36
C LYS A 3 -23.08 -23.33 -16.38
N GLN A 4 -22.10 -22.51 -16.76
CA GLN A 4 -21.11 -22.01 -15.82
C GLN A 4 -21.91 -21.27 -14.75
N ALA A 5 -22.09 -21.90 -13.59
CA ALA A 5 -22.71 -21.26 -12.45
C ALA A 5 -21.90 -19.99 -12.20
N MET A 6 -22.54 -18.82 -12.35
CA MET A 6 -21.93 -17.56 -11.91
C MET A 6 -21.47 -17.79 -10.48
N LYS A 7 -20.16 -17.64 -10.23
CA LYS A 7 -19.63 -17.70 -8.87
C LYS A 7 -20.46 -16.75 -8.02
N ASP A 8 -20.91 -17.26 -6.87
CA ASP A 8 -21.63 -16.42 -5.94
C ASP A 8 -20.68 -15.31 -5.45
N VAL A 9 -21.20 -14.15 -5.14
CA VAL A 9 -20.44 -13.03 -4.55
C VAL A 9 -19.64 -13.53 -3.35
N LEU A 10 -20.24 -14.44 -2.58
CA LEU A 10 -19.63 -15.09 -1.42
C LEU A 10 -18.40 -15.95 -1.77
N ASP A 11 -18.34 -16.54 -2.96
CA ASP A 11 -17.22 -17.38 -3.41
C ASP A 11 -15.97 -16.55 -3.76
N GLU A 12 -16.14 -15.25 -4.02
CA GLU A 12 -15.05 -14.31 -4.34
C GLU A 12 -14.57 -13.51 -3.11
N MET A 13 -15.19 -13.74 -1.96
CA MET A 13 -14.86 -13.06 -0.71
C MET A 13 -13.81 -13.81 0.10
N THR A 14 -12.92 -13.04 0.74
CA THR A 14 -12.09 -13.59 1.81
C THR A 14 -12.93 -13.74 3.08
N LYS A 15 -12.51 -14.64 3.98
CA LYS A 15 -13.15 -14.82 5.29
C LYS A 15 -13.29 -13.49 6.04
N ASP A 16 -12.28 -12.63 5.97
CA ASP A 16 -12.27 -11.35 6.67
C ASP A 16 -13.26 -10.36 6.05
N ASP A 17 -13.41 -10.36 4.73
CA ASP A 17 -14.42 -9.56 4.04
C ASP A 17 -15.84 -10.02 4.43
N LEU A 18 -16.06 -11.33 4.53
CA LEU A 18 -17.35 -11.92 4.94
C LEU A 18 -17.70 -11.54 6.36
N VAL A 19 -16.74 -11.68 7.29
CA VAL A 19 -16.94 -11.32 8.70
C VAL A 19 -17.22 -9.83 8.85
N ALA A 20 -16.48 -8.97 8.15
CA ALA A 20 -16.70 -7.53 8.16
C ALA A 20 -18.08 -7.16 7.59
N TRP A 21 -18.49 -7.79 6.48
CA TRP A 21 -19.80 -7.58 5.89
C TRP A 21 -20.93 -8.02 6.80
N ILE A 22 -20.87 -9.24 7.36
CA ILE A 22 -21.87 -9.76 8.31
C ILE A 22 -22.05 -8.76 9.43
N ARG A 23 -20.96 -8.32 10.08
CA ARG A 23 -20.99 -7.34 11.18
C ARG A 23 -21.65 -6.00 10.83
N SER A 24 -21.69 -5.63 9.55
CA SER A 24 -22.23 -4.35 9.10
C SER A 24 -23.68 -4.41 8.62
N GLN A 25 -24.11 -5.52 7.99
CA GLN A 25 -25.35 -5.59 7.19
C GLN A 25 -26.05 -6.97 7.28
N HIS A 26 -26.18 -7.53 8.49
CA HIS A 26 -26.70 -8.89 8.74
C HIS A 26 -28.05 -9.25 8.07
N PHE A 27 -28.89 -8.27 7.70
CA PHE A 27 -30.27 -8.49 7.24
C PHE A 27 -30.48 -8.37 5.72
N TYR A 28 -29.45 -8.04 4.95
CA TYR A 28 -29.57 -7.87 3.49
C TYR A 28 -28.79 -8.94 2.74
N GLN A 29 -29.18 -9.25 1.51
CA GLN A 29 -28.32 -10.04 0.64
C GLN A 29 -27.04 -9.26 0.32
N PRO A 30 -25.87 -9.92 0.37
CA PRO A 30 -24.62 -9.26 0.04
C PRO A 30 -24.62 -8.83 -1.42
N LYS A 31 -24.41 -7.54 -1.65
CA LYS A 31 -24.11 -7.01 -2.96
C LYS A 31 -22.61 -7.03 -3.18
N LEU A 32 -22.19 -7.29 -4.41
CA LEU A 32 -20.76 -7.31 -4.74
C LEU A 32 -20.13 -5.94 -4.52
N SER A 33 -20.86 -4.85 -4.83
CA SER A 33 -20.37 -3.50 -4.59
C SER A 33 -20.11 -3.18 -3.10
N ASP A 34 -20.99 -3.62 -2.20
CA ASP A 34 -20.86 -3.40 -0.75
C ASP A 34 -19.65 -4.17 -0.19
N VAL A 35 -19.45 -5.38 -0.69
CA VAL A 35 -18.31 -6.25 -0.36
C VAL A 35 -16.99 -5.67 -0.83
N LEU A 36 -16.94 -5.24 -2.09
CA LEU A 36 -15.76 -4.60 -2.67
C LEU A 36 -15.43 -3.29 -1.94
N TYR A 37 -16.46 -2.56 -1.49
CA TYR A 37 -16.28 -1.36 -0.68
C TYR A 37 -15.63 -1.64 0.68
N ILE A 38 -16.08 -2.68 1.40
CA ILE A 38 -15.44 -3.09 2.65
C ILE A 38 -13.98 -3.48 2.43
N ARG A 39 -13.70 -4.24 1.37
CA ARG A 39 -12.33 -4.60 0.98
C ARG A 39 -11.48 -3.37 0.70
N TRP A 40 -12.05 -2.39 -0.02
CA TRP A 40 -11.40 -1.12 -0.33
C TRP A 40 -11.10 -0.32 0.93
N GLN A 41 -12.04 -0.21 1.86
CA GLN A 41 -11.83 0.49 3.13
C GLN A 41 -10.70 -0.15 3.93
N ARG A 42 -10.63 -1.48 4.00
CA ARG A 42 -9.54 -2.17 4.71
C ARG A 42 -8.19 -1.93 4.04
N GLN A 43 -8.09 -2.17 2.74
CA GLN A 43 -6.81 -2.05 2.03
C GLN A 43 -6.33 -0.61 1.94
N SER A 44 -7.23 0.38 1.80
CA SER A 44 -6.86 1.80 1.84
C SER A 44 -6.31 2.21 3.21
N ALA A 45 -6.92 1.73 4.30
CA ALA A 45 -6.42 1.98 5.66
C ALA A 45 -5.03 1.35 5.88
N GLU A 46 -4.82 0.10 5.43
CA GLU A 46 -3.52 -0.57 5.49
C GLU A 46 -2.44 0.20 4.71
N VAL A 47 -2.74 0.67 3.49
CA VAL A 47 -1.80 1.47 2.68
C VAL A 47 -1.45 2.78 3.38
N LEU A 48 -2.45 3.46 3.96
CA LEU A 48 -2.24 4.71 4.68
C LEU A 48 -1.36 4.51 5.93
N GLU A 49 -1.61 3.45 6.70
CA GLU A 49 -0.81 3.09 7.87
C GLU A 49 0.64 2.76 7.49
N GLU A 50 0.83 1.92 6.47
CA GLU A 50 2.18 1.59 5.98
C GLU A 50 2.92 2.84 5.46
N MET A 51 2.23 3.75 4.77
CA MET A 51 2.80 5.00 4.28
C MET A 51 3.23 5.92 5.43
N GLN A 52 2.41 6.05 6.48
CA GLN A 52 2.78 6.83 7.67
C GLN A 52 3.97 6.20 8.41
N LYS A 53 3.99 4.87 8.53
CA LYS A 53 5.11 4.15 9.15
C LYS A 53 6.41 4.34 8.37
N GLU A 54 6.35 4.27 7.05
CA GLU A 54 7.52 4.50 6.20
C GLU A 54 8.01 5.94 6.29
N SER A 55 7.11 6.93 6.26
CA SER A 55 7.49 8.35 6.43
C SER A 55 8.23 8.56 7.75
N ARG A 56 7.68 8.08 8.86
CA ARG A 56 8.32 8.20 10.18
C ARG A 56 9.68 7.50 10.24
N ALA A 57 9.79 6.33 9.63
CA ALA A 57 11.05 5.58 9.58
C ALA A 57 12.12 6.33 8.76
N PHE A 58 11.72 6.99 7.68
CA PHE A 58 12.62 7.78 6.85
C PHE A 58 13.01 9.11 7.50
N ASP A 59 12.07 9.77 8.17
CA ASP A 59 12.30 11.01 8.93
C ASP A 59 13.28 10.82 10.11
N ALA A 60 13.38 9.59 10.63
CA ALA A 60 14.33 9.23 11.68
C ALA A 60 15.79 9.13 11.20
N VAL A 61 16.05 9.18 9.88
CA VAL A 61 17.41 9.13 9.32
C VAL A 61 18.08 10.49 9.46
N ASP A 62 19.22 10.55 10.16
CA ASP A 62 19.98 11.79 10.34
C ASP A 62 20.80 12.17 9.09
N PHE A 63 20.15 12.78 8.12
CA PHE A 63 20.83 13.29 6.92
C PHE A 63 21.78 14.46 7.21
N LYS A 64 21.64 15.15 8.35
CA LYS A 64 22.60 16.20 8.74
C LYS A 64 23.95 15.59 9.12
N GLU A 65 23.92 14.44 9.80
CA GLU A 65 25.15 13.71 10.12
C GLU A 65 25.82 13.17 8.86
N ARG A 66 25.04 12.62 7.90
CA ARG A 66 25.57 12.29 6.58
C ARG A 66 26.27 13.47 5.92
N ASP A 67 25.68 14.66 5.96
CA ASP A 67 26.24 15.86 5.33
C ASP A 67 27.53 16.32 6.01
N ARG A 68 27.62 16.21 7.34
CA ARG A 68 28.87 16.46 8.08
C ARG A 68 29.96 15.47 7.69
N LEU A 69 29.63 14.18 7.57
CA LEU A 69 30.58 13.16 7.11
C LEU A 69 31.07 13.44 5.69
N ALA A 70 30.17 13.88 4.81
CA ALA A 70 30.51 14.26 3.43
C ALA A 70 31.43 15.50 3.39
N ALA A 71 31.16 16.51 4.22
CA ALA A 71 32.04 17.67 4.36
C ALA A 71 33.45 17.24 4.82
N ARG A 72 33.53 16.40 5.86
CA ARG A 72 34.81 15.90 6.37
C ARG A 72 35.57 15.06 5.34
N PHE A 73 34.85 14.29 4.52
CA PHE A 73 35.43 13.52 3.42
C PHE A 73 36.05 14.43 2.36
N ASN A 74 35.40 15.54 2.03
CA ASN A 74 35.89 16.51 1.07
C ASN A 74 37.12 17.27 1.58
N GLU A 75 37.17 17.56 2.88
CA GLU A 75 38.27 18.27 3.54
C GLU A 75 39.50 17.38 3.77
N SER A 76 39.30 16.09 4.03
CA SER A 76 40.40 15.17 4.28
C SER A 76 41.32 15.02 3.05
N LYS A 77 42.62 14.90 3.30
CA LYS A 77 43.64 14.59 2.28
C LYS A 77 44.19 13.17 2.45
N ASP A 78 43.83 12.49 3.54
CA ASP A 78 44.27 11.14 3.84
C ASP A 78 43.35 10.10 3.14
N PRO A 79 43.90 9.23 2.27
CA PRO A 79 43.13 8.17 1.63
C PRO A 79 42.48 7.18 2.61
N GLU A 80 43.11 6.86 3.74
CA GLU A 80 42.55 5.92 4.71
C GLU A 80 41.34 6.51 5.44
N GLU A 81 41.46 7.76 5.89
CA GLU A 81 40.33 8.48 6.48
C GLU A 81 39.16 8.60 5.49
N LYS A 82 39.44 8.90 4.23
CA LYS A 82 38.42 8.95 3.18
C LYS A 82 37.67 7.64 3.03
N LEU A 83 38.38 6.51 3.05
CA LEU A 83 37.74 5.21 2.97
C LEU A 83 36.81 4.95 4.17
N ARG A 84 37.28 5.24 5.39
CA ARG A 84 36.45 5.09 6.61
C ARG A 84 35.20 5.97 6.57
N LEU A 85 35.33 7.20 6.08
CA LEU A 85 34.19 8.12 5.94
C LEU A 85 33.17 7.62 4.92
N LEU A 86 33.62 7.02 3.81
CA LEU A 86 32.73 6.36 2.84
C LEU A 86 31.95 5.20 3.48
N GLU A 87 32.62 4.36 4.27
CA GLU A 87 31.97 3.26 4.99
C GLU A 87 30.92 3.78 5.98
N LEU A 88 31.21 4.87 6.70
CA LEU A 88 30.26 5.52 7.61
C LEU A 88 29.06 6.15 6.89
N MET A 89 29.24 6.62 5.66
CA MET A 89 28.15 7.19 4.84
C MET A 89 27.29 6.13 4.15
N GLN A 90 27.81 4.91 3.94
CA GLN A 90 27.16 3.83 3.20
C GLN A 90 25.75 3.45 3.72
N PRO A 91 25.50 3.37 5.05
CA PRO A 91 24.16 3.09 5.58
C PRO A 91 23.11 4.11 5.18
N TYR A 92 23.47 5.40 5.06
CA TYR A 92 22.53 6.44 4.66
C TYR A 92 22.10 6.29 3.20
N GLY A 93 23.04 5.95 2.32
CA GLY A 93 22.73 5.63 0.92
C GLY A 93 21.80 4.42 0.80
N LYS A 94 22.06 3.38 1.59
CA LYS A 94 21.18 2.21 1.67
C LYS A 94 19.79 2.56 2.18
N ALA A 95 19.68 3.39 3.22
CA ALA A 95 18.40 3.83 3.78
C ALA A 95 17.54 4.56 2.74
N VAL A 96 18.14 5.43 1.92
CA VAL A 96 17.44 6.10 0.80
C VAL A 96 16.98 5.09 -0.26
N GLN A 97 17.85 4.16 -0.66
CA GLN A 97 17.49 3.15 -1.66
C GLN A 97 16.35 2.24 -1.19
N ASP A 98 16.40 1.82 0.08
CA ASP A 98 15.37 0.99 0.69
C ASP A 98 14.04 1.76 0.82
N HIS A 99 14.10 3.04 1.21
CA HIS A 99 12.93 3.92 1.21
C HIS A 99 12.29 4.02 -0.18
N ILE A 100 13.08 4.29 -1.23
CA ILE A 100 12.57 4.36 -2.61
C ILE A 100 11.87 3.06 -3.01
N LYS A 101 12.47 1.89 -2.72
CA LYS A 101 11.86 0.59 -3.02
C LYS A 101 10.54 0.38 -2.29
N ARG A 102 10.47 0.75 -1.00
CA ARG A 102 9.25 0.63 -0.20
C ARG A 102 8.16 1.59 -0.68
N SER A 103 8.51 2.85 -0.99
CA SER A 103 7.60 3.83 -1.58
C SER A 103 7.05 3.38 -2.94
N GLN A 104 7.88 2.78 -3.80
CA GLN A 104 7.40 2.18 -5.06
C GLN A 104 6.46 0.99 -4.84
N ALA A 105 6.71 0.16 -3.82
CA ALA A 105 5.81 -0.94 -3.49
C ALA A 105 4.46 -0.43 -2.97
N LEU A 106 4.47 0.64 -2.17
CA LEU A 106 3.27 1.33 -1.69
C LEU A 106 2.48 1.95 -2.84
N ASP A 107 3.14 2.62 -3.79
CA ASP A 107 2.48 3.16 -5.00
C ASP A 107 1.75 2.06 -5.80
N ARG A 108 2.38 0.90 -5.96
CA ARG A 108 1.74 -0.26 -6.61
C ARG A 108 0.58 -0.85 -5.80
N LYS A 109 0.60 -0.74 -4.46
CA LYS A 109 -0.55 -1.11 -3.62
C LYS A 109 -1.67 -0.08 -3.77
N GLY A 110 -1.35 1.21 -3.72
CA GLY A 110 -2.28 2.33 -3.94
C GLY A 110 -3.05 2.19 -5.25
N LYS A 111 -2.34 1.99 -6.37
CA LYS A 111 -2.97 1.76 -7.68
C LYS A 111 -3.95 0.58 -7.72
N ARG A 112 -3.69 -0.48 -6.95
CA ARG A 112 -4.61 -1.62 -6.85
C ARG A 112 -5.86 -1.27 -6.04
N VAL A 113 -5.71 -0.45 -5.01
CA VAL A 113 -6.83 0.09 -4.22
C VAL A 113 -7.66 1.06 -5.06
N ASP A 114 -7.04 1.90 -5.88
CA ASP A 114 -7.75 2.81 -6.80
C ASP A 114 -8.56 2.02 -7.84
N ALA A 115 -7.96 1.00 -8.45
CA ALA A 115 -8.67 0.13 -9.39
C ALA A 115 -9.85 -0.62 -8.73
N LEU A 116 -9.71 -1.01 -7.45
CA LEU A 116 -10.80 -1.60 -6.69
C LEU A 116 -11.95 -0.60 -6.49
N TYR A 117 -11.63 0.69 -6.29
CA TYR A 117 -12.64 1.75 -6.19
C TYR A 117 -13.42 1.91 -7.51
N GLU A 118 -12.72 1.94 -8.64
CA GLU A 118 -13.36 1.98 -9.96
C GLU A 118 -14.27 0.75 -10.21
N GLN A 119 -13.84 -0.43 -9.76
CA GLN A 119 -14.61 -1.66 -9.88
C GLN A 119 -15.92 -1.59 -9.07
N ILE A 120 -15.91 -0.97 -7.88
CA ILE A 120 -17.12 -0.77 -7.08
C ILE A 120 -18.17 0.00 -7.88
N ASP A 121 -17.77 1.08 -8.56
CA ASP A 121 -18.70 1.90 -9.34
C ASP A 121 -19.30 1.12 -10.51
N VAL A 122 -18.51 0.27 -11.17
CA VAL A 122 -19.01 -0.63 -12.23
C VAL A 122 -20.05 -1.61 -11.67
N GLU A 123 -19.80 -2.21 -10.51
CA GLU A 123 -20.76 -3.15 -9.90
C GLU A 123 -22.03 -2.45 -9.42
N ARG A 124 -21.93 -1.25 -8.85
CA ARG A 124 -23.10 -0.43 -8.49
C ARG A 124 -23.98 -0.12 -9.69
N GLN A 125 -23.40 0.15 -10.86
CA GLN A 125 -24.15 0.36 -12.09
C GLN A 125 -24.86 -0.91 -12.58
N LYS A 126 -24.23 -2.09 -12.47
CA LYS A 126 -24.87 -3.36 -12.82
C LYS A 126 -26.04 -3.68 -11.89
N GLU A 127 -25.85 -3.45 -10.60
CA GLU A 127 -26.86 -3.66 -9.56
C GLU A 127 -28.06 -2.72 -9.71
N SER A 128 -27.84 -1.45 -10.10
CA SER A 128 -28.93 -0.50 -10.34
C SER A 128 -29.75 -0.88 -11.58
N ARG A 129 -29.10 -1.26 -12.69
CA ARG A 129 -29.78 -1.71 -13.92
C ARG A 129 -30.64 -2.96 -13.71
N ARG A 130 -30.20 -3.90 -12.86
CA ARG A 130 -30.97 -5.11 -12.50
C ARG A 130 -32.23 -4.82 -11.68
N ARG A 131 -32.32 -3.66 -11.02
CA ARG A 131 -33.52 -3.24 -10.26
C ARG A 131 -34.56 -2.52 -11.10
N SER A 132 -34.17 -2.03 -12.28
CA SER A 132 -35.05 -1.30 -13.22
C SER A 132 -35.64 -2.17 -14.33
N ALA A 133 -35.28 -3.45 -14.39
CA ALA A 133 -35.77 -4.45 -15.36
C ALA A 133 -36.66 -5.47 -14.64
#